data_AF-A0A7Y9W4P9-F1
#
_entry.id   AF-A0A7Y9W4P9-F1
#
_cell.length_a   1.000
_cell.length_b   1.000
_cell.length_c   1.000
_cell.angle_alpha   90.00
_cell.angle_beta   90.00
_cell.angle_gamma   90.00
#
_symmetry.space_group_name_H-M   'P 1'
#
loop_
_entity.id
_entity.type
_entity.pdbx_description
1 polymer ?
#
loop_
_entity_poly.entity_id
_entity_poly.type
_entity_poly.pdbx_seq_one_letter_code
_entity_poly.pdbx_strand_id
1 'polypeptide(L)'
;MRTARAKGVPERLVILKHCLRNALIPVITMMGLQFGFLLGGSIVVEVVFNWPGLGRLLVDAVSMRDYPVIQAEVLLFSLEFIIINLIVDVLYAVINPTIRFK
;
A
#
# COMPACT_ATOMS: atom_id res chain seq x y z
N MET A 1 -18.49 0.49 19.95
CA MET A 1 -18.11 1.60 20.85
C MET A 1 -18.87 1.58 22.18
N ARG A 2 -20.21 1.66 22.21
CA ARG A 2 -21.00 1.73 23.47
C ARG A 2 -20.95 0.48 24.36
N THR A 3 -20.75 -0.71 23.80
CA THR A 3 -20.70 -1.99 24.53
C THR A 3 -19.34 -2.31 25.17
N ALA A 4 -18.24 -1.71 24.70
CA ALA A 4 -16.90 -1.96 25.25
C ALA A 4 -16.61 -1.12 26.51
N ARG A 5 -17.20 0.09 26.62
CA ARG A 5 -17.10 0.94 27.82
C ARG A 5 -17.75 0.30 29.05
N ALA A 6 -18.83 -0.47 28.87
CA ALA A 6 -19.52 -1.15 29.96
C ALA A 6 -18.73 -2.31 30.59
N LYS A 7 -17.64 -2.78 29.94
CA LYS A 7 -16.81 -3.91 30.40
C LYS A 7 -15.51 -3.50 31.10
N GLY A 8 -15.27 -2.20 31.35
CA GLY A 8 -14.07 -1.74 32.06
C GLY A 8 -12.75 -1.93 31.29
N VAL A 9 -12.83 -2.11 29.96
CA VAL A 9 -11.64 -2.34 29.11
C VAL A 9 -10.99 -0.98 28.80
N PRO A 10 -9.67 -0.82 29.02
CA PRO A 10 -8.99 0.46 28.83
C PRO A 10 -9.14 0.97 27.39
N GLU A 11 -9.44 2.26 27.23
CA GLU A 11 -9.75 2.91 25.93
C GLU A 11 -8.70 2.67 24.84
N ARG A 12 -7.43 2.54 25.23
CA ARG A 12 -6.33 2.18 24.32
C ARG A 12 -6.56 0.85 23.60
N LEU A 13 -7.12 -0.15 24.29
CA LEU A 13 -7.40 -1.47 23.72
C LEU A 13 -8.57 -1.43 22.73
N VAL A 14 -9.56 -0.55 22.94
CA VAL A 14 -10.71 -0.38 22.05
C VAL A 14 -10.30 0.36 20.77
N ILE A 15 -9.47 1.40 20.90
CA ILE A 15 -8.95 2.16 19.77
C ILE A 15 -8.02 1.29 18.90
N LEU A 16 -7.07 0.56 19.51
CA LEU A 16 -6.19 -0.34 18.75
C LEU A 16 -6.93 -1.54 18.13
N LYS A 17 -7.91 -2.13 18.81
CA LYS A 17 -8.53 -3.40 18.37
C LYS A 17 -9.73 -3.22 17.45
N HIS A 18 -10.50 -2.14 17.59
CA HIS A 18 -11.71 -1.90 16.80
C HIS A 18 -11.59 -0.72 15.83
N CYS A 19 -10.93 0.37 16.21
CA CYS A 19 -10.73 1.48 15.26
C CYS A 19 -9.67 1.14 14.22
N LEU A 20 -8.56 0.50 14.59
CA LEU A 20 -7.44 0.24 13.67
C LEU A 20 -7.79 -0.75 12.56
N ARG A 21 -8.49 -1.86 12.88
CA ARG A 21 -8.96 -2.84 11.87
C ARG A 21 -10.02 -2.27 10.91
N ASN A 22 -10.83 -1.32 11.38
CA ASN A 22 -11.88 -0.69 10.57
C ASN A 22 -11.38 0.56 9.81
N ALA A 23 -10.35 1.23 10.32
CA ALA A 23 -9.65 2.34 9.65
C ALA A 23 -8.65 1.83 8.59
N LEU A 24 -8.22 0.58 8.71
CA LEU A 24 -7.30 -0.07 7.77
C LEU A 24 -7.86 -0.23 6.36
N ILE A 25 -9.14 -0.58 6.25
CA ILE A 25 -9.82 -0.73 4.97
C ILE A 25 -9.74 0.57 4.15
N PRO A 26 -10.17 1.75 4.66
CA PRO A 26 -10.05 3.00 3.91
C PRO A 26 -8.61 3.48 3.74
N VAL A 27 -7.68 3.16 4.65
CA VAL A 27 -6.26 3.54 4.52
C VAL A 27 -5.58 2.81 3.36
N ILE A 28 -5.81 1.51 3.20
CA ILE A 28 -5.27 0.74 2.07
C ILE A 28 -5.86 1.23 0.75
N THR A 29 -7.17 1.49 0.72
CA THR A 29 -7.84 2.02 -0.48
C THR A 29 -7.30 3.41 -0.86
N MET A 30 -7.09 4.29 0.13
CA MET A 30 -6.49 5.61 -0.12
C MET A 30 -5.03 5.51 -0.54
N MET A 31 -4.23 4.64 0.08
CA MET A 31 -2.85 4.42 -0.34
C MET A 31 -2.76 3.93 -1.78
N GLY A 32 -3.64 3.01 -2.22
CA GLY A 32 -3.70 2.56 -3.61
C GLY A 32 -3.99 3.70 -4.61
N LEU A 33 -4.96 4.56 -4.28
CA LEU A 33 -5.28 5.74 -5.09
C LEU A 33 -4.11 6.75 -5.12
N GLN A 34 -3.46 6.98 -3.98
CA GLN A 34 -2.32 7.89 -3.88
C GLN A 34 -1.10 7.35 -4.65
N PHE A 35 -0.87 6.03 -4.60
CA PHE A 35 0.19 5.36 -5.37
C PHE A 35 -0.02 5.50 -6.87
N GLY A 36 -1.26 5.32 -7.36
CA GLY A 36 -1.57 5.55 -8.77
C GLY A 36 -1.28 7.00 -9.20
N PHE A 37 -1.59 7.96 -8.33
CA PHE A 37 -1.30 9.37 -8.58
C PHE A 37 0.21 9.66 -8.59
N LEU A 38 0.95 9.08 -7.65
CA LEU A 38 2.41 9.24 -7.55
C LEU A 38 3.14 8.56 -8.72
N LEU A 39 2.73 7.37 -9.13
CA LEU A 39 3.28 6.69 -10.30
C LEU A 39 3.02 7.51 -11.57
N GLY A 40 1.79 7.98 -11.76
CA GLY A 40 1.45 8.86 -12.89
C GLY A 40 2.27 10.15 -12.90
N GLY A 41 2.43 10.79 -11.73
CA GLY A 41 3.27 11.99 -11.58
C GLY A 41 4.76 11.72 -11.82
N SER A 42 5.29 10.60 -11.32
CA SER A 42 6.68 10.19 -11.51
C SER A 42 7.00 9.97 -12.98
N ILE A 43 6.12 9.27 -13.71
CA ILE A 43 6.28 9.05 -15.16
C ILE A 43 6.40 10.38 -15.90
N VAL A 44 5.56 11.36 -15.59
CA VAL A 44 5.60 12.68 -16.24
C VAL A 44 6.94 13.38 -15.96
N VAL A 45 7.42 13.34 -14.71
CA VAL A 45 8.72 13.92 -14.35
C VAL A 45 9.87 13.19 -15.06
N GLU A 46 9.85 11.85 -15.12
CA GLU A 46 10.88 11.05 -15.79
C GLU A 46 10.95 11.36 -17.29
N VAL A 47 9.80 11.48 -17.96
CA VAL A 47 9.72 11.80 -19.39
C VAL A 47 10.16 13.23 -19.67
N VAL A 48 9.68 14.22 -18.90
CA VAL A 48 9.98 15.64 -19.12
C VAL A 48 11.44 15.96 -18.83
N PHE A 49 12.02 15.43 -17.76
CA PHE A 49 13.41 15.65 -17.38
C PHE A 49 14.39 14.65 -18.01
N ASN A 50 13.90 13.76 -18.87
CA ASN A 50 14.70 12.75 -19.55
C ASN A 50 15.48 11.85 -18.57
N TRP A 51 14.94 11.66 -17.35
CA TRP A 51 15.55 10.88 -16.28
C TRP A 51 15.35 9.38 -16.57
N PRO A 52 16.40 8.54 -16.49
CA PRO A 52 16.27 7.11 -16.72
C PRO A 52 15.53 6.47 -15.52
N GLY A 53 14.28 6.08 -15.74
CA GLY A 53 13.42 5.45 -14.74
C GLY A 53 12.51 4.37 -15.33
N LEU A 54 11.95 3.53 -14.45
CA LEU A 54 11.04 2.43 -14.82
C LEU A 54 9.72 2.96 -15.41
N GLY A 55 9.24 4.11 -14.95
CA GLY A 55 8.01 4.70 -15.45
C GLY A 55 8.13 5.12 -16.91
N ARG A 56 9.26 5.74 -17.26
CA ARG A 56 9.58 6.07 -18.65
C ARG A 56 9.79 4.83 -19.52
N LEU A 57 10.51 3.81 -19.03
CA LEU A 57 10.71 2.56 -19.76
C LEU A 57 9.37 1.90 -20.12
N LEU A 58 8.38 1.95 -19.22
CA LEU A 58 7.04 1.45 -19.46
C LEU A 58 6.33 2.23 -20.57
N VAL A 59 6.47 3.56 -20.59
CA VAL A 59 5.90 4.41 -21.66
C VAL A 59 6.55 4.14 -23.01
N ASP A 60 7.88 3.98 -23.03
CA ASP A 60 8.64 3.67 -24.23
C ASP A 60 8.27 2.28 -24.76
N ALA A 61 8.14 1.28 -23.87
CA ALA A 61 7.72 -0.08 -24.19
C ALA A 61 6.28 -0.14 -24.72
N VAL A 62 5.34 0.62 -24.13
CA VAL A 62 3.96 0.76 -24.65
C VAL A 62 3.97 1.36 -26.05
N SER A 63 4.79 2.38 -26.28
CA SER A 63 4.90 3.05 -27.58
C SER A 63 5.50 2.14 -28.65
N MET A 64 6.49 1.32 -28.29
CA MET A 64 7.12 0.31 -29.15
C MET A 64 6.33 -1.01 -29.24
N ARG A 65 5.23 -1.15 -28.49
CA ARG A 65 4.44 -2.37 -28.34
C ARG A 65 5.28 -3.58 -27.90
N ASP A 66 6.27 -3.34 -27.04
CA ASP A 66 7.12 -4.37 -26.45
C ASP A 66 6.40 -5.01 -25.26
N TYR A 67 5.49 -5.94 -25.55
CA TYR A 67 4.70 -6.65 -24.55
C TYR A 67 5.54 -7.38 -23.49
N PRO A 68 6.66 -8.06 -23.82
CA PRO A 68 7.54 -8.66 -22.82
C PRO A 68 8.04 -7.67 -21.76
N VAL A 69 8.49 -6.48 -22.19
CA VAL A 69 9.01 -5.46 -21.26
C VAL A 69 7.88 -4.92 -20.38
N ILE A 70 6.72 -4.61 -20.96
CA ILE A 70 5.53 -4.17 -20.21
C ILE A 70 5.17 -5.19 -19.13
N GLN A 71 5.14 -6.48 -19.49
CA GLN A 71 4.77 -7.52 -18.54
C GLN A 71 5.81 -7.67 -17.42
N ALA A 72 7.10 -7.55 -17.73
CA ALA A 72 8.16 -7.59 -16.73
C ALA A 72 8.05 -6.42 -15.73
N GLU A 73 7.80 -5.20 -16.21
CA GLU A 73 7.66 -4.03 -15.34
C GLU A 73 6.39 -4.07 -14.49
N VAL A 74 5.26 -4.52 -15.06
CA VAL A 74 4.02 -4.70 -14.31
C VAL A 74 4.19 -5.75 -13.21
N LEU A 75 4.91 -6.85 -13.48
CA LEU A 75 5.22 -7.86 -12.47
C LEU A 75 6.12 -7.29 -11.37
N LEU A 76 7.11 -6.49 -11.72
CA LEU A 76 8.03 -5.86 -10.77
C LEU A 76 7.29 -4.90 -9.84
N PHE A 77 6.44 -4.01 -10.37
CA PHE A 77 5.61 -3.12 -9.57
C PHE A 77 4.60 -3.88 -8.70
N SER A 78 4.01 -4.95 -9.21
CA SER A 78 3.11 -5.80 -8.42
C SER A 78 3.83 -6.45 -7.24
N LEU A 79 5.05 -6.94 -7.45
CA LEU A 79 5.86 -7.53 -6.40
C LEU A 79 6.23 -6.50 -5.33
N GLU A 80 6.67 -5.31 -5.74
CA GLU A 80 6.97 -4.20 -4.83
C GLU A 80 5.76 -3.83 -3.98
N PHE A 81 4.58 -3.73 -4.61
CA PHE A 81 3.33 -3.43 -3.92
C PHE A 81 2.97 -4.51 -2.89
N ILE A 82 3.15 -5.80 -3.22
CA ILE A 82 2.93 -6.91 -2.28
C ILE A 82 3.91 -6.82 -1.11
N ILE A 83 5.19 -6.52 -1.36
CA ILE A 83 6.20 -6.37 -0.30
C ILE A 83 5.83 -5.23 0.65
N ILE A 84 5.41 -4.08 0.12
CA ILE A 84 4.98 -2.94 0.94
C ILE A 84 3.76 -3.32 1.79
N ASN A 85 2.76 -3.97 1.20
CA ASN A 85 1.59 -4.45 1.94
C ASN A 85 1.99 -5.45 3.03
N LEU A 86 2.90 -6.38 2.73
CA LEU A 86 3.40 -7.35 3.71
C LEU A 86 4.13 -6.64 4.86
N ILE A 87 4.97 -5.64 4.57
CA ILE A 87 5.65 -4.84 5.60
C ILE A 87 4.62 -4.14 6.48
N VAL A 88 3.61 -3.53 5.87
CA VAL A 88 2.51 -2.86 6.57
C VAL A 88 1.76 -3.85 7.47
N ASP A 89 1.42 -5.03 6.97
CA ASP A 89 0.76 -6.10 7.73
C ASP A 89 1.63 -6.61 8.89
N VAL A 90 2.94 -6.77 8.68
CA VAL A 90 3.90 -7.16 9.72
C VAL A 90 4.03 -6.07 10.78
N LEU A 91 4.13 -4.79 10.39
CA LEU A 91 4.11 -3.67 11.32
C LEU A 91 2.81 -3.68 12.15
N TYR A 92 1.67 -3.98 11.53
CA TYR A 92 0.42 -4.16 12.28
C TYR A 92 0.46 -5.32 13.26
N ALA A 93 1.02 -6.47 12.85
CA ALA A 93 1.18 -7.62 13.74
C ALA A 93 2.09 -7.30 14.95
N VAL A 94 3.18 -6.55 14.74
CA VAL A 94 4.12 -6.13 15.78
C VAL A 94 3.51 -5.08 16.71
N ILE A 95 2.80 -4.09 16.17
CA ILE A 95 2.13 -3.03 16.95
C ILE A 95 0.93 -3.59 17.74
N ASN A 96 0.39 -4.76 17.36
CA ASN A 96 -0.71 -5.42 18.06
C ASN A 96 -0.24 -6.68 18.85
N PRO A 97 0.33 -6.51 20.06
CA PRO A 97 0.81 -7.62 20.89
C PRO A 97 -0.30 -8.45 21.56
N THR A 98 -1.58 -8.32 21.16
CA THR A 98 -2.71 -9.07 21.76
C THR A 98 -3.35 -10.12 20.83
N ILE A 99 -2.62 -10.59 19.81
CA ILE A 99 -2.90 -11.86 19.11
C ILE A 99 -2.26 -13.04 19.88
N ARG A 100 -2.13 -12.91 21.21
CA ARG A 100 -1.82 -14.07 22.04
C ARG A 100 -3.13 -14.72 22.45
N PHE A 101 -3.32 -15.91 21.89
CA PHE A 101 -4.40 -16.85 22.15
C PHE A 101 -4.63 -17.07 23.66
N LYS A 102 -5.93 -17.11 24.03
CA LYS A 102 -6.52 -17.42 25.34
C LYS A 102 -6.30 -16.41 26.46
#